data_AF-A0A4Q6GAX6-F1
#
_entry.id   AF-A0A4Q6GAX6-F1
#
_cell.length_a   1.000
_cell.length_b   1.000
_cell.length_c   1.000
_cell.angle_alpha   90.00
_cell.angle_beta   90.00
_cell.angle_gamma   90.00
#
_symmetry.space_group_name_H-M   'P 1'
#
loop_
_entity.id
_entity.type
_entity.pdbx_description
1 polymer ?
#
loop_
_entity_poly.entity_id
_entity_poly.type
_entity_poly.pdbx_seq_one_letter_code
_entity_poly.pdbx_strand_id
1 'polypeptide(L)' 'MDLIIRDACLADLPAISAIYAAEVRDHVNTYEYDVPSQEEMQGRMQATVAAGYPYLVAVAAGEVLGYAYASSYRA' A
#
# COMPACT_ATOMS: atom_id res chain seq x y z
N MET A 1 -15.02 -9.60 -15.48
CA MET A 1 -14.10 -8.50 -15.17
C MET A 1 -12.95 -9.15 -14.44
N ASP A 2 -11.77 -9.15 -15.06
CA ASP A 2 -10.67 -9.96 -14.56
C ASP A 2 -9.90 -9.17 -13.51
N LEU A 3 -9.73 -9.79 -12.34
CA LEU A 3 -8.90 -9.29 -11.26
C LEU A 3 -7.46 -9.75 -11.50
N ILE A 4 -6.52 -8.81 -11.55
CA ILE A 4 -5.11 -9.09 -11.75
C ILE A 4 -4.35 -8.69 -10.48
N ILE A 5 -3.52 -9.60 -9.97
CA ILE A 5 -2.53 -9.29 -8.94
C ILE A 5 -1.18 -9.10 -9.62
N ARG A 6 -0.50 -7.99 -9.32
CA ARG A 6 0.83 -7.68 -9.86
C ARG A 6 1.66 -6.92 -8.84
N ASP A 7 2.97 -6.84 -9.09
CA ASP A 7 3.85 -5.96 -8.33
C ASP A 7 3.36 -4.51 -8.44
N ALA A 8 3.43 -3.82 -7.30
CA ALA A 8 3.13 -2.40 -7.20
C ALA A 8 4.26 -1.57 -7.80
N CYS A 9 3.91 -0.47 -8.46
CA CYS A 9 4.86 0.55 -8.89
C CYS A 9 4.49 1.92 -8.32
N LEU A 10 5.37 2.91 -8.49
CA LEU A 10 5.13 4.25 -7.94
C LEU A 10 3.86 4.93 -8.49
N ALA A 11 3.38 4.54 -9.66
CA ALA A 11 2.13 5.04 -10.22
C ALA A 11 0.89 4.56 -9.43
N ASP A 12 1.00 3.47 -8.67
CA ASP A 12 -0.08 2.94 -7.83
C ASP A 12 -0.16 3.65 -6.47
N LEU A 13 0.92 4.34 -6.07
CA LEU A 13 1.06 4.93 -4.74
C LEU A 13 -0.09 5.89 -4.37
N PRO A 14 -0.60 6.75 -5.27
CA PRO A 14 -1.75 7.59 -4.94
C PRO A 14 -2.98 6.79 -4.50
N ALA A 15 -3.26 5.66 -5.15
CA ALA A 15 -4.40 4.81 -4.81
C ALA A 15 -4.15 4.02 -3.51
N ILE A 16 -2.95 3.49 -3.31
CA ILE A 16 -2.53 2.85 -2.07
C ILE A 16 -2.68 3.80 -0.88
N SER A 17 -2.16 5.02 -1.00
CA SER A 17 -2.26 6.07 0.02
C SER A 17 -3.72 6.44 0.31
N ALA A 18 -4.59 6.49 -0.72
CA ALA A 18 -6.00 6.77 -0.52
C ALA A 18 -6.72 5.64 0.26
N ILE A 19 -6.42 4.38 -0.06
CA ILE A 19 -6.95 3.21 0.67
C ILE A 19 -6.47 3.26 2.12
N TYR A 20 -5.17 3.45 2.35
CA TYR A 20 -4.61 3.53 3.71
C TYR A 20 -5.18 4.71 4.51
N ALA A 21 -5.38 5.87 3.89
CA ALA A 21 -5.96 7.04 4.54
C ALA A 21 -7.42 6.82 4.98
N ALA A 22 -8.18 5.96 4.29
CA ALA A 22 -9.52 5.56 4.74
C ALA A 22 -9.45 4.60 5.94
N GLU A 23 -8.45 3.71 5.97
CA GLU A 23 -8.24 2.81 7.12
C GLU A 23 -7.83 3.57 8.38
N VAL A 24 -6.98 4.61 8.27
CA VAL A 24 -6.56 5.46 9.40
C VAL A 24 -7.72 6.31 9.94
N ARG A 25 -8.49 6.95 9.06
CA ARG A 25 -9.51 7.92 9.48
C ARG A 25 -10.78 7.27 10.00
N ASP A 26 -11.19 6.18 9.35
CA ASP A 26 -12.56 5.67 9.47
C ASP A 26 -12.63 4.25 10.06
N HIS A 27 -11.49 3.56 10.24
CA HIS A 27 -11.45 2.14 10.63
C HIS A 27 -10.40 1.87 11.73
N VAL A 28 -10.21 0.58 12.06
CA VAL A 28 -9.36 0.10 13.18
C VAL A 28 -8.33 -0.95 12.75
N ASN A 29 -8.06 -1.06 11.45
CA ASN A 29 -7.10 -2.03 10.91
C ASN A 29 -5.64 -1.61 11.10
N THR A 30 -5.41 -0.32 11.36
CA THR A 30 -4.10 0.26 11.68
C THR A 30 -4.16 0.92 13.05
N TYR A 31 -3.01 1.01 13.72
CA TYR A 31 -2.85 1.73 14.99
C TYR A 31 -2.36 3.17 14.78
N GLU A 32 -2.19 3.59 13.53
CA GLU A 32 -1.85 4.98 13.19
C GLU A 32 -3.09 5.86 13.34
N TYR A 33 -2.89 7.07 13.88
CA TYR A 33 -3.96 8.07 14.07
C TYR A 33 -3.92 9.18 13.02
N ASP A 34 -2.74 9.47 12.48
CA ASP A 34 -2.51 10.52 11.50
C ASP A 34 -2.26 9.89 10.12
N VAL A 35 -2.91 10.43 9.09
CA VAL A 35 -2.71 9.95 7.72
C VAL A 35 -1.29 10.30 7.26
N PRO A 36 -0.45 9.31 6.89
CA PRO A 36 0.91 9.58 6.43
C PRO A 36 0.90 10.37 5.12
N SER A 37 1.94 11.17 4.93
CA SER A 37 2.13 11.92 3.68
C SER A 37 2.45 10.99 2.50
N GLN A 38 2.28 11.49 1.27
CA GLN A 38 2.67 10.73 0.08
C GLN A 38 4.18 10.41 0.06
N GLU A 39 5.01 11.35 0.52
CA GLU A 39 6.47 11.14 0.62
C GLU A 39 6.82 10.03 1.61
N GLU A 40 6.13 10.00 2.75
CA GLU A 40 6.30 8.96 3.76
C GLU A 40 5.84 7.59 3.24
N MET A 41 4.67 7.51 2.60
CA MET A 41 4.17 6.28 1.98
C MET A 41 5.13 5.77 0.91
N GLN A 42 5.70 6.67 0.09
CA GLN A 42 6.71 6.32 -0.90
C GLN A 42 7.96 5.72 -0.24
N GLY A 43 8.47 6.36 0.81
CA GLY A 43 9.64 5.90 1.56
C GLY A 43 9.42 4.51 2.17
N ARG A 44 8.24 4.27 2.76
CA ARG A 44 7.85 2.97 3.32
C ARG A 44 7.84 1.87 2.25
N MET A 45 7.24 2.14 1.08
CA MET A 45 7.20 1.20 -0.05
C MET A 45 8.62 0.88 -0.55
N GLN A 46 9.44 1.91 -0.77
CA GLN A 46 10.82 1.73 -1.25
C GLN A 46 11.69 0.95 -0.26
N ALA A 47 11.58 1.24 1.04
CA ALA A 47 12.30 0.51 2.07
C ALA A 47 11.89 -0.98 2.11
N THR A 48 10.60 -1.26 1.99
CA THR A 48 10.06 -2.63 1.97
C THR A 48 10.60 -3.43 0.78
N VAL A 49 10.55 -2.85 -0.43
CA VAL A 49 11.06 -3.49 -1.65
C VAL A 49 12.58 -3.63 -1.60
N ALA A 50 13.30 -2.62 -1.11
CA ALA A 50 14.76 -2.67 -0.95
C ALA A 50 15.22 -3.75 0.04
N ALA A 51 14.40 -4.07 1.05
CA ALA A 51 14.61 -5.18 1.96
C ALA A 51 14.30 -6.56 1.34
N GLY A 52 13.87 -6.62 0.08
CA GLY A 52 13.58 -7.85 -0.66
C GLY A 52 12.18 -8.42 -0.43
N TYR A 53 11.28 -7.66 0.19
CA TYR A 53 9.90 -8.10 0.42
C TYR A 53 8.97 -7.73 -0.75
N PRO A 54 7.95 -8.56 -1.03
CA PRO A 54 6.95 -8.26 -2.05
C PRO A 54 6.06 -7.07 -1.64
N TYR A 55 5.66 -6.30 -2.64
CA TYR A 55 4.62 -5.27 -2.55
C TYR A 55 3.70 -5.42 -3.75
N LEU A 56 2.44 -5.76 -3.51
CA LEU A 56 1.48 -6.18 -4.52
C LEU A 56 0.26 -5.26 -4.54
N VAL A 57 -0.35 -5.13 -5.71
CA VAL A 57 -1.66 -4.48 -5.91
C VAL A 57 -2.63 -5.43 -6.60
N ALA A 58 -3.90 -5.30 -6.24
CA ALA A 58 -5.03 -5.93 -6.91
C ALA A 58 -5.70 -4.90 -7.83
N VAL A 59 -5.78 -5.21 -9.14
CA VAL A 59 -6.29 -4.28 -10.16
C VAL A 59 -7.46 -4.90 -10.91
N ALA A 60 -8.55 -4.15 -11.07
CA ALA A 60 -9.64 -4.49 -11.97
C ALA A 60 -10.14 -3.23 -12.67
N ALA A 61 -10.50 -3.33 -13.96
CA ALA A 61 -10.92 -2.19 -14.78
C ALA A 61 -9.94 -0.98 -14.78
N GLY A 62 -8.65 -1.22 -14.56
CA GLY A 62 -7.62 -0.18 -14.49
C GLY A 62 -7.51 0.53 -13.14
N GLU A 63 -8.33 0.14 -12.15
CA GLU A 63 -8.31 0.72 -10.80
C GLU A 63 -7.66 -0.22 -9.80
N VAL A 64 -6.86 0.35 -8.89
CA VAL A 64 -6.31 -0.38 -7.74
C VAL A 64 -7.41 -0.53 -6.70
N LEU A 65 -7.79 -1.77 -6.42
CA LEU A 65 -8.84 -2.11 -5.46
C LEU A 65 -8.29 -2.46 -4.08
N GLY A 66 -7.00 -2.76 -3.99
CA GLY A 66 -6.35 -3.18 -2.76
C GLY A 66 -4.86 -3.37 -2.97
N TYR A 67 -4.13 -3.47 -1.86
CA TYR A 67 -2.69 -3.70 -1.85
C TYR A 67 -2.31 -4.58 -0.66
N ALA A 68 -1.15 -5.24 -0.78
CA ALA A 68 -0.58 -6.04 0.29
C ALA A 68 0.94 -6.02 0.18
N TYR A 69 1.62 -6.09 1.33
CA TYR A 69 3.07 -6.23 1.37
C TYR A 69 3.48 -7.13 2.53
N ALA A 70 4.68 -7.68 2.46
CA ALA A 70 5.31 -8.34 3.59
C ALA A 70 6.38 -7.42 4.18
N SER A 71 6.66 -7.57 5.47
CA SER A 71 7.79 -6.93 6.12
C SER A 71 8.32 -7.83 7.22
N SER A 72 9.48 -7.47 7.79
CA SER A 72 9.96 -8.12 9.00
C SER A 72 8.96 -7.86 10.15
N TYR A 73 8.82 -8.86 11.03
CA TYR A 73 8.05 -8.73 12.26
C TYR A 73 9.02 -8.57 13.44
N ARG A 74 8.98 -7.42 14.12
CA ARG A 74 9.81 -7.11 15.30
C ARG A 74 11.33 -7.17 15.05
N ALA A 75 11.78 -6.60 13.92
CA ALA A 75 13.22 -6.42 13.64
C ALA A 75 13.79 -5.21 14.38
#